data_AF-A0A519K103-F1
#
_entry.id   AF-A0A519K103-F1
#
_cell.length_a   1.000
_cell.length_b   1.000
_cell.length_c   1.000
_cell.angle_alpha   90.00
_cell.angle_beta   90.00
_cell.angle_gamma   90.00
#
_symmetry.space_group_name_H-M   'P 1'
#
loop_
_entity.id
_entity.type
_entity.pdbx_description
1 polymer ?
#
loop_
_entity_poly.entity_id
_entity_poly.type
_entity_poly.pdbx_seq_one_letter_code
_entity_poly.pdbx_strand_id
1 'polypeptide(L)'
;MKKIALYLLMLVTGLAHAQQLNCQVTVNSDMIANANPNTFKTLQKSISEFVNKTDWTGEGVNQQEKIDCSMFITLNTYDSNQYTAT
;
A
#
# COMPACT_ATOMS: atom_id res chain seq x y z
N MET A 1 -0.89 -14.10 37.49
CA MET A 1 -1.29 -12.78 36.96
C MET A 1 -0.59 -12.41 35.66
N LYS A 2 0.76 -12.38 35.58
CA LYS A 2 1.50 -12.05 34.33
C LYS A 2 1.17 -12.95 33.12
N LYS A 3 0.99 -14.26 33.34
CA LYS A 3 0.62 -15.22 32.28
C LYS A 3 -0.79 -14.97 31.71
N ILE A 4 -1.74 -14.58 32.55
CA ILE A 4 -3.12 -14.26 32.14
C ILE A 4 -3.14 -12.98 31.31
N ALA A 5 -2.38 -11.96 31.71
CA ALA A 5 -2.22 -10.73 30.92
C ALA A 5 -1.59 -11.01 29.54
N LEU A 6 -0.63 -11.94 29.46
CA LEU A 6 -0.01 -12.35 28.19
C LEU A 6 -1.01 -13.05 27.26
N TYR A 7 -1.84 -13.94 27.80
CA TYR A 7 -2.90 -14.62 27.05
C TYR A 7 -3.99 -13.64 26.57
N LEU A 8 -4.33 -12.64 27.39
CA LEU A 8 -5.27 -11.59 26.99
C LEU A 8 -4.70 -10.74 25.85
N LEU A 9 -3.41 -10.38 25.90
CA LEU A 9 -2.74 -9.59 24.86
C LEU A 9 -2.72 -10.31 23.50
N MET A 10 -2.51 -11.64 23.48
CA MET A 10 -2.60 -12.45 22.25
C MET A 10 -4.02 -12.53 21.67
N LEU A 11 -5.06 -12.37 22.49
CA LEU A 11 -6.43 -12.43 21.99
C LEU A 11 -6.81 -11.16 21.20
N VAL A 12 -6.22 -10.01 21.55
CA VAL A 12 -6.53 -8.72 20.91
C VAL A 12 -5.91 -8.61 19.50
N THR A 13 -4.80 -9.30 19.24
CA THR A 13 -4.14 -9.27 17.91
C THR A 13 -4.96 -9.96 16.82
N GLY A 14 -5.93 -10.80 17.18
CA GLY A 14 -6.84 -11.46 16.22
C GLY A 14 -8.02 -10.59 15.76
N LEU A 15 -8.23 -9.42 16.38
CA LEU A 15 -9.33 -8.50 16.06
C LEU A 15 -8.94 -7.41 15.05
N ALA A 16 -7.76 -7.51 14.45
CA ALA A 16 -7.39 -6.66 13.33
C ALA A 16 -8.22 -7.06 12.11
N HIS A 17 -9.43 -6.52 12.02
CA HIS A 17 -10.17 -6.47 10.76
C HIS A 17 -9.32 -5.70 9.74
N ALA A 18 -9.37 -6.11 8.47
CA ALA A 18 -8.76 -5.35 7.40
C ALA A 18 -9.19 -3.88 7.53
N GLN A 19 -8.31 -2.95 7.16
CA GLN A 19 -8.54 -1.52 7.32
C GLN A 19 -8.61 -0.86 5.93
N GLN A 20 -9.48 0.14 5.80
CA GLN A 20 -9.53 0.97 4.61
C GLN A 20 -8.34 1.93 4.59
N LEU A 21 -7.74 2.11 3.41
CA LEU A 21 -6.47 2.81 3.27
C LEU A 21 -6.62 4.14 2.55
N ASN A 22 -5.82 5.11 2.97
CA ASN A 22 -5.58 6.39 2.31
C ASN A 22 -4.06 6.58 2.13
N CYS A 23 -3.50 5.91 1.12
CA CYS A 23 -2.07 5.91 0.88
C CYS A 23 -1.64 6.96 -0.15
N GLN A 24 -0.59 7.71 0.19
CA GLN A 24 0.21 8.45 -0.78
C GLN A 24 1.24 7.52 -1.43
N VAL A 25 1.07 7.24 -2.72
CA VAL A 25 1.99 6.41 -3.51
C VAL A 25 2.99 7.29 -4.25
N THR A 26 4.27 6.95 -4.14
CA THR A 26 5.37 7.58 -4.88
C THR A 26 6.21 6.51 -5.56
N VAL A 27 6.44 6.64 -6.86
CA VAL A 27 7.27 5.73 -7.64
C VAL A 27 8.57 6.45 -8.01
N ASN A 28 9.70 5.95 -7.52
CA ASN A 28 11.02 6.35 -7.96
C ASN A 28 11.46 5.44 -9.13
N SER A 29 11.82 6.05 -10.24
CA SER A 29 12.31 5.38 -11.46
C SER A 29 13.68 5.91 -11.91
N ASP A 30 14.41 6.61 -11.05
CA ASP A 30 15.62 7.35 -11.42
C ASP A 30 16.75 6.43 -11.90
N MET A 31 16.73 5.16 -11.47
CA MET A 31 17.70 4.13 -11.87
C MET A 31 17.40 3.51 -13.24
N ILE A 32 16.22 3.76 -13.83
CA ILE A 32 15.83 3.19 -15.12
C ILE A 32 16.25 4.14 -16.26
N ALA A 33 17.27 3.73 -17.03
CA ALA A 33 17.69 4.46 -18.22
C ALA A 33 16.79 4.16 -19.43
N ASN A 34 16.67 5.13 -20.34
CA ASN A 34 16.00 4.97 -21.65
C ASN A 34 14.52 4.54 -21.62
N ALA A 35 13.78 4.86 -20.56
CA ALA A 35 12.35 4.61 -20.47
C ALA A 35 11.51 5.90 -20.59
N ASN A 36 10.26 5.76 -21.02
CA ASN A 36 9.33 6.89 -21.11
C ASN A 36 8.82 7.25 -19.70
N PRO A 37 9.08 8.47 -19.18
CA PRO A 37 8.65 8.86 -17.84
C PRO A 37 7.13 8.86 -17.66
N ASN A 38 6.35 8.97 -18.74
CA ASN A 38 4.89 8.91 -18.67
C ASN A 38 4.38 7.51 -18.32
N THR A 39 5.15 6.46 -18.65
CA THR A 39 4.82 5.08 -18.28
C THR A 39 4.81 4.94 -16.75
N PHE A 40 5.83 5.46 -16.07
CA PHE A 40 5.94 5.37 -14.60
C PHE A 40 4.94 6.29 -13.89
N LYS A 41 4.60 7.45 -14.46
CA LYS A 41 3.50 8.28 -13.95
C LYS A 41 2.16 7.56 -14.03
N THR A 42 1.93 6.84 -15.12
CA THR A 42 0.73 6.00 -15.29
C THR A 42 0.72 4.88 -14.27
N LEU A 43 1.83 4.17 -14.09
CA LEU A 43 1.99 3.14 -13.06
C LEU A 43 1.69 3.69 -11.65
N GLN A 44 2.28 4.81 -11.27
CA GLN A 44 2.04 5.46 -9.98
C GLN A 44 0.55 5.78 -9.79
N LYS A 45 -0.10 6.36 -10.80
CA LYS A 45 -1.53 6.64 -10.77
C LYS A 45 -2.35 5.37 -10.61
N SER A 46 -2.07 4.34 -11.40
CA SER A 46 -2.79 3.06 -11.34
C SER A 46 -2.65 2.38 -9.98
N ILE A 47 -1.46 2.37 -9.39
CA ILE A 47 -1.25 1.82 -8.03
C ILE A 47 -1.98 2.67 -6.99
N SER A 48 -1.90 4.00 -7.09
CA SER A 48 -2.61 4.90 -6.16
C SER A 48 -4.13 4.70 -6.22
N GLU A 49 -4.69 4.59 -7.42
CA GLU A 49 -6.12 4.30 -7.61
C GLU A 49 -6.48 2.92 -7.09
N PHE A 50 -5.68 1.89 -7.39
CA PHE A 50 -5.90 0.55 -6.89
C PHE A 50 -5.95 0.53 -5.36
N VAL A 51 -4.96 1.09 -4.68
CA VAL A 51 -4.88 1.05 -3.22
C VAL A 51 -6.00 1.83 -2.55
N ASN A 52 -6.27 3.06 -3.02
CA ASN A 52 -7.19 3.98 -2.36
C ASN A 52 -8.67 3.75 -2.71
N LYS A 53 -8.96 3.06 -3.82
CA LYS A 53 -10.32 2.73 -4.26
C LYS A 53 -10.68 1.27 -4.06
N THR A 54 -9.72 0.40 -3.73
CA THR A 54 -10.02 -0.98 -3.35
C THR A 54 -10.72 -0.98 -2.00
N ASP A 55 -11.88 -1.60 -1.96
CA ASP A 55 -12.58 -1.89 -0.73
C ASP A 55 -11.94 -3.12 -0.07
N TRP A 56 -11.14 -2.87 0.97
CA TRP A 56 -10.40 -3.92 1.67
C TRP A 56 -11.23 -4.67 2.71
N THR A 57 -12.36 -4.10 3.14
CA THR A 57 -13.09 -4.52 4.34
C THR A 57 -14.55 -4.86 4.08
N GLY A 58 -15.11 -4.41 2.95
CA GLY A 58 -16.52 -4.50 2.63
C GLY A 58 -17.39 -3.46 3.36
N GLU A 59 -16.76 -2.52 4.08
CA GLU A 59 -17.46 -1.54 4.92
C GLU A 59 -17.31 -0.13 4.34
N GLY A 60 -18.42 0.60 4.26
CA GLY A 60 -18.43 2.01 3.88
C GLY A 60 -17.97 2.88 5.03
N VAL A 61 -16.70 3.30 5.01
CA VAL A 61 -16.13 4.21 6.01
C VAL A 61 -15.95 5.62 5.43
N ASN A 62 -15.97 6.64 6.29
CA ASN A 62 -15.67 8.00 5.88
C ASN A 62 -14.17 8.18 5.60
N GLN A 63 -13.82 9.18 4.80
CA GLN A 63 -12.42 9.43 4.43
C GLN A 63 -11.52 9.66 5.67
N GLN A 64 -12.05 10.25 6.74
CA GLN A 64 -11.33 10.52 7.99
C GLN A 64 -11.08 9.27 8.86
N GLU A 65 -11.77 8.16 8.57
CA GLU A 65 -11.63 6.89 9.28
C GLU A 65 -10.63 5.95 8.57
N LYS A 66 -10.26 6.28 7.33
CA LYS A 66 -9.23 5.57 6.59
C LYS A 66 -7.87 5.80 7.22
N ILE A 67 -7.02 4.78 7.15
CA ILE A 67 -5.67 4.85 7.69
C ILE A 67 -4.76 5.52 6.68
N ASP A 68 -4.14 6.61 7.11
CA ASP A 68 -3.13 7.29 6.33
C ASP A 68 -1.85 6.44 6.23
N CYS A 69 -1.38 6.26 5.01
CA CYS A 69 -0.20 5.47 4.71
C CYS A 69 0.65 6.15 3.64
N SER A 70 1.91 5.75 3.57
CA SER A 70 2.81 6.15 2.49
C SER A 70 3.46 4.91 1.90
N MET A 71 3.48 4.83 0.58
CA MET A 71 4.16 3.77 -0.15
C MET A 71 5.17 4.39 -1.09
N PHE A 72 6.42 4.00 -0.90
CA PHE A 72 7.52 4.42 -1.73
C PHE A 72 8.03 3.20 -2.48
N ILE A 73 7.90 3.22 -3.80
CA ILE A 73 8.23 2.10 -4.68
C ILE A 73 9.44 2.52 -5.50
N THR A 74 10.54 1.79 -5.38
CA THR A 74 11.74 2.04 -6.18
C THR A 74 11.84 1.00 -7.28
N LEU A 75 11.83 1.44 -8.54
CA LEU A 75 11.97 0.56 -9.69
C LEU A 75 13.44 0.19 -9.93
N ASN A 76 13.71 -1.11 -9.91
CA ASN A 76 15.04 -1.67 -10.14
C ASN A 76 15.24 -2.03 -11.61
N THR A 77 14.25 -2.67 -12.24
CA THR A 77 14.30 -3.04 -13.66
C THR A 77 12.94 -2.85 -14.34
N TYR A 78 12.98 -2.61 -15.65
CA TYR A 78 11.81 -2.46 -16.51
C TYR A 78 12.07 -3.14 -17.85
N ASP A 79 11.19 -4.05 -18.24
CA ASP A 79 11.18 -4.68 -19.56
C ASP A 79 9.76 -4.70 -20.12
N SER A 80 9.46 -3.73 -20.99
CA SER A 80 8.18 -3.55 -21.70
C SER A 80 6.96 -3.42 -20.78
N ASN A 81 6.47 -4.52 -20.20
CA ASN A 81 5.33 -4.57 -19.28
C ASN A 81 5.66 -5.23 -17.94
N GLN A 82 6.90 -5.65 -17.72
CA GLN A 82 7.35 -6.25 -16.48
C GLN A 82 8.23 -5.28 -15.70
N TYR A 83 7.98 -5.18 -14.40
CA TYR A 83 8.68 -4.28 -13.48
C TYR A 83 9.22 -5.10 -12.31
N THR A 84 10.47 -4.86 -11.92
CA THR A 84 11.01 -5.33 -10.65
C THR A 84 11.18 -4.14 -9.74
N ALA A 85 10.62 -4.18 -8.53
CA ALA A 85 10.60 -3.06 -7.61
C ALA A 85 10.77 -3.51 -6.15
N THR A 86 11.07 -2.56 -5.27
CA THR A 86 11.12 -2.73 -3.81
C THR A 86 10.41 -1.59 -3.12
#